data_AF-A0A9D0CRH6-F1
#
_entry.id   AF-A0A9D0CRH6-F1
#
_cell.length_a   1.000
_cell.length_b   1.000
_cell.length_c   1.000
_cell.angle_alpha   90.00
_cell.angle_beta   90.00
_cell.angle_gamma   90.00
#
_symmetry.space_group_name_H-M   'P 1'
#
loop_
_entity.id
_entity.type
_entity.pdbx_description
1 polymer ?
#
loop_
_entity_poly.entity_id
_entity_poly.type
_entity_poly.pdbx_seq_one_letter_code
_entity_poly.pdbx_strand_id
1 'polypeptide(L)'
;MQKIFSLLMTAAVALLAVSPIQAETGKHQRRHPLSRDEAAKVAQERFHGRLLDIRRQERDEDGFRYRVKMLENGRVLIFNINGMTGEIED
;
A
#
# COMPACT_ATOMS: atom_id res chain seq x y z
N MET A 1 -29.66 -22.71 59.06
CA MET A 1 -29.07 -21.40 59.44
C MET A 1 -28.05 -21.01 58.37
N GLN A 2 -28.31 -19.90 57.70
CA GLN A 2 -27.45 -19.28 56.69
C GLN A 2 -26.35 -18.47 57.37
N LYS A 3 -25.08 -18.67 56.99
CA LYS A 3 -24.01 -17.66 57.08
C LYS A 3 -23.05 -17.83 55.88
N ILE A 4 -23.43 -17.15 54.81
CA ILE A 4 -22.59 -16.57 53.75
C ILE A 4 -21.33 -15.91 54.35
N PHE A 5 -20.17 -16.05 53.70
CA PHE A 5 -19.19 -15.01 53.36
C PHE A 5 -17.87 -15.65 52.89
N SER A 6 -17.15 -14.93 52.01
CA SER A 6 -15.87 -15.25 51.34
C SER A 6 -15.96 -16.08 50.06
N LEU A 7 -15.38 -15.69 48.93
CA LEU A 7 -14.65 -14.48 48.56
C LEU A 7 -14.56 -14.55 47.03
N LEU A 8 -15.18 -13.59 46.34
CA LEU A 8 -15.00 -13.38 44.91
C LEU A 8 -13.53 -12.99 44.66
N MET A 9 -12.74 -13.90 44.10
CA MET A 9 -11.52 -13.54 43.38
C MET A 9 -11.81 -13.65 41.89
N THR A 10 -12.53 -12.64 41.40
CA THR A 10 -12.59 -12.32 39.97
C THR A 10 -11.19 -11.88 39.56
N ALA A 11 -10.43 -12.79 38.94
CA ALA A 11 -9.19 -12.41 38.30
C ALA A 11 -9.52 -11.56 37.07
N ALA A 12 -9.44 -10.23 37.24
CA ALA A 12 -9.34 -9.30 36.15
C ALA A 12 -8.00 -9.53 35.44
N VAL A 13 -8.00 -10.34 34.38
CA VAL A 13 -6.85 -10.42 33.47
C VAL A 13 -6.83 -9.11 32.70
N ALA A 14 -5.84 -8.30 33.05
CA ALA A 14 -5.58 -7.00 32.48
C ALA A 14 -5.40 -7.06 30.96
N LEU A 15 -6.04 -6.10 30.29
CA LEU A 15 -5.85 -5.79 28.89
C LEU A 15 -4.35 -5.61 28.56
N LEU A 16 -3.82 -6.44 27.67
CA LEU A 16 -2.85 -5.96 26.70
C LEU A 16 -3.62 -5.74 25.41
N ALA A 17 -4.13 -4.53 25.24
CA ALA A 17 -4.63 -4.06 23.96
C ALA A 17 -3.45 -4.10 22.98
N VAL A 18 -3.35 -5.18 22.20
CA VAL A 18 -2.58 -5.15 20.96
C VAL A 18 -3.33 -4.18 20.05
N SER A 19 -2.91 -2.93 20.04
CA SER A 19 -3.35 -2.00 19.00
C SER A 19 -2.90 -2.61 17.67
N PRO A 20 -3.78 -2.93 16.72
CA PRO A 20 -3.32 -3.03 15.35
C PRO A 20 -2.76 -1.65 15.03
N ILE A 21 -1.47 -1.57 14.73
CA ILE A 21 -0.89 -0.44 14.01
C ILE A 21 -1.72 -0.38 12.72
N GLN A 22 -2.73 0.48 12.74
CA GLN A 22 -3.42 0.90 11.55
C GLN A 22 -2.38 1.69 10.78
N ALA A 23 -1.75 1.00 9.83
CA ALA A 23 -1.09 1.62 8.71
C ALA A 23 -2.18 2.33 7.89
N GLU A 24 -2.69 3.43 8.44
CA GLU A 24 -3.45 4.39 7.68
C GLU A 24 -2.47 5.11 6.77
N THR A 25 -2.16 4.49 5.63
CA THR A 25 -1.65 5.22 4.48
C THR A 25 -2.81 6.04 3.91
N GLY A 26 -3.25 7.03 4.66
CA GLY A 26 -4.10 8.10 4.18
C GLY A 26 -3.30 8.93 3.18
N LYS A 27 -3.29 8.53 1.91
CA LYS A 27 -2.83 9.40 0.82
C LYS A 27 -3.93 10.42 0.50
N HIS A 28 -4.13 11.38 1.40
CA HIS A 28 -4.68 12.66 1.02
C HIS A 28 -3.51 13.55 0.63
N GLN A 29 -3.09 13.47 -0.63
CA GLN A 29 -2.04 14.34 -1.17
C GLN A 29 -2.60 15.13 -2.35
N ARG A 30 -2.36 16.44 -2.31
CA ARG A 30 -2.57 17.35 -3.44
C ARG A 30 -2.01 16.69 -4.70
N ARG A 31 -2.81 16.61 -5.77
CA ARG A 31 -2.47 16.00 -7.06
C ARG A 31 -1.25 16.66 -7.72
N HIS A 32 -0.06 16.34 -7.23
CA HIS A 32 1.18 16.62 -7.91
C HIS A 32 1.47 15.43 -8.82
N PRO A 33 2.01 15.67 -10.02
CA PRO A 33 2.41 14.57 -10.88
C PRO A 33 3.43 13.67 -10.16
N LEU A 34 3.28 12.35 -10.34
CA LEU A 34 4.17 11.36 -9.76
C LEU A 34 5.59 11.55 -10.29
N SER A 35 6.53 11.59 -9.36
CA SER A 35 7.93 11.33 -9.64
C SER A 35 8.14 9.87 -10.09
N ARG A 36 9.29 9.61 -10.71
CA ARG A 36 9.67 8.26 -11.14
C ARG A 36 9.73 7.28 -9.96
N ASP A 37 10.20 7.75 -8.80
CA ASP A 37 10.35 6.92 -7.61
C ASP A 37 8.99 6.61 -6.97
N GLU A 38 8.03 7.53 -7.00
CA GLU A 38 6.66 7.26 -6.55
C GLU A 38 5.96 6.26 -7.47
N ALA A 39 6.15 6.38 -8.79
CA ALA A 39 5.63 5.39 -9.73
C ALA A 39 6.29 4.01 -9.55
N ALA A 40 7.57 3.95 -9.22
CA ALA A 40 8.24 2.70 -8.87
C ALA A 40 7.66 2.07 -7.59
N LYS A 41 7.36 2.88 -6.58
CA LYS A 41 6.68 2.41 -5.36
C LYS A 41 5.29 1.85 -5.67
N VAL A 42 4.49 2.54 -6.48
CA VAL A 42 3.17 2.05 -6.93
C VAL A 42 3.29 0.68 -7.63
N ALA A 43 4.28 0.53 -8.51
CA ALA A 43 4.53 -0.76 -9.18
C ALA A 43 4.90 -1.87 -8.19
N GLN A 44 5.76 -1.59 -7.22
CA GLN A 44 6.21 -2.56 -6.21
C GLN A 44 5.15 -2.89 -5.16
N GLU A 45 4.26 -1.94 -4.85
CA GLU A 45 3.09 -2.17 -3.98
C GLU A 45 2.09 -3.11 -4.65
N ARG A 46 1.93 -3.01 -5.98
CA ARG A 46 0.94 -3.82 -6.73
C ARG A 46 1.45 -5.19 -7.14
N PHE A 47 2.74 -5.31 -7.47
CA PHE A 47 3.36 -6.52 -8.01
C PHE A 47 4.55 -6.91 -7.14
N HIS A 48 4.62 -8.17 -6.72
CA HIS A 48 5.69 -8.68 -5.85
C HIS A 48 6.95 -9.08 -6.63
N GLY A 49 7.19 -8.45 -7.79
CA GLY A 49 8.28 -8.73 -8.71
C GLY A 49 9.47 -7.79 -8.59
N ARG A 50 10.50 -8.04 -9.41
CA ARG A 50 11.66 -7.15 -9.54
C ARG A 50 11.40 -6.10 -10.62
N LEU A 51 11.56 -4.82 -10.28
CA LEU A 51 11.55 -3.74 -11.26
C LEU A 51 12.77 -3.84 -12.18
N LEU A 52 12.52 -4.00 -13.48
CA LEU A 52 13.54 -4.07 -14.51
C LEU A 52 13.79 -2.70 -15.17
N ASP A 53 12.72 -1.98 -15.48
CA ASP A 53 12.79 -0.69 -16.16
C ASP A 53 11.56 0.17 -15.82
N ILE A 54 11.76 1.48 -15.77
CA ILE A 54 10.67 2.46 -15.67
C ILE A 54 11.08 3.74 -16.39
N ARG A 55 10.27 4.13 -17.38
CA ARG A 55 10.53 5.28 -18.26
C ARG A 55 9.30 6.16 -18.37
N ARG A 56 9.51 7.46 -18.26
CA ARG A 56 8.48 8.46 -18.56
C ARG A 56 8.21 8.45 -20.07
N GLN A 57 6.95 8.46 -20.44
CA GLN A 57 6.45 8.68 -21.79
C GLN A 57 5.51 9.88 -21.73
N GLU A 58 5.78 10.89 -22.55
CA GLU A 58 4.91 12.06 -22.66
C GLU A 58 3.71 11.71 -23.53
N ARG A 59 2.52 12.16 -23.11
CA ARG A 59 1.33 12.24 -23.94
C ARG A 59 0.99 13.72 -24.04
N ASP A 60 0.74 14.22 -25.24
CA ASP A 60 0.61 15.66 -25.44
C ASP A 60 -0.66 16.24 -24.75
N GLU A 61 -1.76 15.47 -24.67
CA GLU A 61 -3.07 15.99 -24.21
C GLU A 61 -3.51 15.49 -22.81
N ASP A 62 -3.11 14.29 -22.36
CA ASP A 62 -3.56 13.69 -21.09
C ASP A 62 -2.51 13.72 -19.97
N GLY A 63 -1.42 14.47 -20.16
CA GLY A 63 -0.25 14.43 -19.28
C GLY A 63 0.71 13.30 -19.63
N PHE A 64 1.51 12.82 -18.68
CA PHE A 64 2.51 11.78 -18.97
C PHE A 64 2.17 10.46 -18.28
N ARG A 65 2.77 9.37 -18.76
CA ARG A 65 2.70 8.04 -18.14
C ARG A 65 4.09 7.49 -17.89
N TYR A 66 4.20 6.52 -16.99
CA TYR A 66 5.40 5.69 -16.85
C TYR A 66 5.16 4.33 -17.47
N ARG A 67 5.97 3.93 -18.45
CA ARG A 67 6.02 2.55 -18.91
C ARG A 67 6.93 1.77 -17.97
N VAL A 68 6.38 0.74 -17.33
CA VAL A 68 7.05 -0.07 -16.32
C VAL A 68 7.27 -1.48 -16.86
N LYS A 69 8.43 -2.07 -16.55
CA LYS A 69 8.72 -3.49 -16.80
C LYS A 69 9.05 -4.17 -15.46
N MET A 70 8.28 -5.17 -15.10
CA MET A 70 8.49 -5.99 -13.91
C MET A 70 8.85 -7.43 -14.30
N LEU A 71 9.74 -8.08 -13.55
CA LEU A 71 9.96 -9.52 -13.61
C LEU A 71 9.20 -10.17 -12.46
N GLU A 72 8.19 -10.97 -12.77
CA GLU A 72 7.39 -11.70 -11.79
C GLU A 72 7.28 -13.16 -12.23
N ASN A 73 7.64 -14.11 -11.34
CA ASN A 73 7.58 -15.56 -11.62
C ASN A 73 8.24 -15.99 -12.94
N GLY A 74 9.38 -15.35 -13.29
CA GLY A 74 10.12 -15.62 -14.52
C GLY A 74 9.50 -15.02 -15.78
N ARG A 75 8.43 -14.23 -15.68
CA ARG A 75 7.77 -13.55 -16.79
C ARG A 75 7.96 -12.03 -16.70
N VAL A 76 8.12 -11.40 -17.86
CA VAL A 76 8.19 -9.93 -17.93
C VAL A 76 6.78 -9.39 -18.13
N LEU A 77 6.32 -8.61 -17.15
CA LEU A 77 5.08 -7.83 -17.22
C LEU A 77 5.42 -6.42 -17.67
N ILE A 78 4.66 -5.88 -18.61
CA ILE A 78 4.80 -4.51 -19.09
C ILE A 78 3.45 -3.84 -18.93
N PHE A 79 3.41 -2.69 -18.26
CA PHE A 79 2.20 -1.92 -18.04
C PHE A 79 2.55 -0.43 -17.96
N ASN A 80 1.54 0.43 -17.97
CA ASN A 80 1.67 1.86 -17.83
C ASN A 80 1.12 2.33 -16.48
N ILE A 81 1.68 3.41 -15.93
CA ILE A 81 1.15 4.12 -14.77
C ILE A 81 0.87 5.55 -15.20
N ASN A 82 -0.37 6.02 -15.02
CA ASN A 82 -0.73 7.41 -15.25
C ASN A 82 0.08 8.31 -14.30
N GLY A 83 0.88 9.22 -14.84
CA GLY A 83 1.77 10.09 -14.09
C GLY A 83 1.04 11.19 -13.31
N MET A 84 -0.25 11.38 -13.55
CA MET A 84 -1.08 12.37 -12.85
C MET A 84 -1.93 11.73 -11.75
N THR A 85 -2.40 10.50 -11.96
CA THR A 85 -3.34 9.81 -11.03
C THR A 85 -2.71 8.65 -10.27
N GLY A 86 -1.65 8.05 -10.80
CA GLY A 86 -1.05 6.82 -10.26
C GLY A 86 -1.82 5.55 -10.63
N GLU A 87 -2.85 5.67 -11.47
CA GLU A 87 -3.62 4.52 -11.95
C GLU A 87 -2.78 3.65 -12.90
N ILE A 88 -2.95 2.34 -12.79
CA ILE A 88 -2.26 1.35 -13.63
C ILE A 88 -3.14 1.06 -14.84
N GLU A 89 -2.57 1.19 -16.03
CA GLU A 89 -3.18 0.95 -17.33
C GLU A 89 -2.40 -0.17 -18.05
N ASP A 90 -3.08 -1.08 -18.73
CA ASP A 90 -2.46 -2.14 -19.57
C ASP A 90 -2.25 -1.62 -21.01
#